data_AF-A0A965XK53-F1
#
_entry.id   AF-A0A965XK53-F1
#
_cell.length_a   1.000
_cell.length_b   1.000
_cell.length_c   1.000
_cell.angle_alpha   90.00
_cell.angle_beta   90.00
_cell.angle_gamma   90.00
#
_symmetry.space_group_name_H-M   'P 1'
#
loop_
_entity.id
_entity.type
_entity.pdbx_description
1 polymer ?
#
loop_
_entity_poly.entity_id
_entity_poly.type
_entity_poly.pdbx_seq_one_letter_code
_entity_poly.pdbx_strand_id
1 'polypeptide(L)'
;MSKVGIIGDKDSVLGFLALGIDIFPAYNADEVKKTIHKLAEKDYAIIYITEQASLMAKDSIAKYKDFELPAIIVIPGVGGSMGLGMNEVRESAKRAIGADILFSE
;
A
#
# COMPACT_ATOMS: atom_id res chain seq x y z
N MET A 1 5.23 -19.20 8.60
CA MET A 1 5.48 -17.84 9.13
C MET A 1 5.15 -16.88 8.00
N SER A 2 4.21 -15.96 8.20
CA SER A 2 3.75 -15.07 7.12
C SER A 2 4.78 -13.97 6.86
N LYS A 3 5.12 -13.72 5.60
CA LYS A 3 6.11 -12.69 5.22
C LYS A 3 5.44 -11.33 5.07
N VAL A 4 6.18 -10.28 5.42
CA VAL A 4 5.74 -8.89 5.33
C VAL A 4 6.76 -8.12 4.50
N GLY A 5 6.28 -7.38 3.51
CA GLY A 5 7.10 -6.56 2.64
C GLY A 5 6.65 -5.10 2.69
N ILE A 6 7.57 -4.19 2.38
CA ILE A 6 7.27 -2.76 2.25
C ILE A 6 7.88 -2.19 0.95
N ILE A 7 7.08 -1.44 0.20
CA ILE A 7 7.45 -0.80 -1.07
C ILE A 7 7.40 0.72 -0.91
N GLY A 8 8.45 1.43 -1.30
CA GLY A 8 8.51 2.88 -1.24
C GLY A 8 9.88 3.42 -1.63
N ASP A 9 10.10 4.73 -1.50
CA ASP A 9 11.45 5.27 -1.61
C ASP A 9 12.32 4.74 -0.47
N LYS A 10 13.63 4.64 -0.71
CA LYS A 10 14.58 4.05 0.25
C LYS A 10 14.55 4.75 1.62
N ASP A 11 14.42 6.06 1.65
CA ASP A 11 14.48 6.84 2.89
C ASP A 11 13.24 6.57 3.77
N SER A 12 12.08 6.33 3.15
CA SER A 12 10.83 5.94 3.82
C SER A 12 10.87 4.54 4.40
N VAL A 13 11.49 3.59 3.70
CA VAL A 13 11.35 2.17 4.04
C VAL A 13 12.52 1.60 4.85
N LEU A 14 13.69 2.24 4.83
CA LEU A 14 14.91 1.68 5.42
C LEU A 14 14.76 1.33 6.92
N GLY A 15 14.03 2.15 7.67
CA GLY A 15 13.82 1.94 9.10
C GLY A 15 13.09 0.63 9.45
N PHE A 16 12.31 0.07 8.52
CA PHE A 16 11.53 -1.14 8.74
C PHE A 16 12.37 -2.43 8.70
N LEU A 17 13.61 -2.37 8.18
CA LEU A 17 14.55 -3.50 8.26
C LEU A 17 14.82 -3.92 9.72
N ALA A 18 14.90 -2.95 10.63
CA ALA A 18 15.13 -3.21 12.06
C ALA A 18 13.98 -3.99 12.71
N LEU A 19 12.79 -3.96 12.10
CA LEU A 19 11.60 -4.68 12.53
C LEU A 19 11.46 -6.05 11.85
N GLY A 20 12.42 -6.45 11.01
CA GLY A 20 12.38 -7.70 10.26
C GLY A 20 11.41 -7.69 9.08
N ILE A 21 11.03 -6.51 8.58
CA ILE A 21 10.22 -6.36 7.36
C ILE A 21 11.15 -6.30 6.15
N ASP A 22 10.82 -7.05 5.10
CA ASP A 22 11.58 -7.03 3.86
C ASP A 22 11.31 -5.71 3.10
N ILE A 23 12.36 -4.96 2.80
CA ILE A 23 12.24 -3.68 2.10
C ILE A 23 12.44 -3.83 0.58
N PHE A 24 11.65 -3.09 -0.19
CA PHE A 24 11.73 -3.05 -1.63
C PHE A 24 11.69 -1.60 -2.12
N PRO A 25 12.87 -0.93 -2.18
CA PRO A 25 12.95 0.41 -2.75
C PRO A 25 12.50 0.43 -4.22
N ALA A 26 11.60 1.33 -4.56
CA ALA A 26 11.08 1.50 -5.92
C ALA A 26 10.79 2.97 -6.22
N TYR A 27 11.14 3.42 -7.43
CA TYR A 27 11.12 4.83 -7.81
C TYR A 27 10.27 5.13 -9.06
N ASN A 28 9.81 4.11 -9.76
CA ASN A 28 8.96 4.27 -10.93
C ASN A 28 7.83 3.23 -10.96
N ALA A 29 6.84 3.48 -11.82
CA ALA A 29 5.64 2.65 -11.93
C ALA A 29 5.94 1.19 -12.29
N ASP A 30 6.89 0.93 -13.19
CA ASP A 30 7.22 -0.42 -13.62
C ASP A 30 7.83 -1.25 -12.47
N GLU A 31 8.74 -0.65 -11.71
CA GLU A 31 9.34 -1.26 -10.52
C GLU A 31 8.29 -1.60 -9.46
N VAL A 32 7.40 -0.65 -9.15
CA VAL A 32 6.34 -0.87 -8.14
C VAL A 32 5.42 -2.02 -8.58
N LYS A 33 4.95 -1.99 -9.83
CA LYS A 33 4.04 -3.03 -10.36
C LYS A 33 4.68 -4.42 -10.35
N LYS A 34 5.92 -4.53 -10.82
CA LYS A 34 6.70 -5.80 -10.81
C LYS A 34 6.92 -6.30 -9.39
N THR A 35 7.22 -5.40 -8.45
CA THR A 35 7.44 -5.75 -7.05
C THR A 35 6.16 -6.29 -6.42
N ILE A 36 5.02 -5.61 -6.58
CA ILE A 36 3.72 -6.10 -6.07
C ILE A 36 3.46 -7.53 -6.57
N HIS A 37 3.64 -7.78 -7.88
CA HIS A 37 3.38 -9.10 -8.45
C HIS A 37 4.34 -10.17 -7.90
N LYS A 38 5.63 -9.86 -7.81
CA LYS A 38 6.65 -10.74 -7.23
C LYS A 38 6.38 -11.08 -5.77
N LEU A 39 5.86 -10.14 -4.98
CA LEU A 39 5.52 -10.39 -3.58
C LEU A 39 4.27 -11.26 -3.45
N ALA A 40 3.28 -11.04 -4.31
CA ALA A 40 2.10 -11.91 -4.38
C ALA A 40 2.49 -13.36 -4.73
N GLU A 41 3.36 -13.58 -5.72
CA GLU A 41 3.86 -14.92 -6.10
C GLU A 41 4.70 -15.60 -5.02
N LYS A 42 5.24 -14.83 -4.07
CA LYS A 42 6.07 -15.33 -2.96
C LYS A 42 5.30 -15.53 -1.66
N ASP A 43 3.97 -15.51 -1.73
CA ASP A 43 3.05 -15.69 -0.60
C ASP A 43 3.33 -14.72 0.57
N TYR A 44 3.63 -13.45 0.25
CA TYR A 44 3.63 -12.40 1.26
C TYR A 44 2.20 -12.19 1.77
N ALA A 45 2.04 -12.11 3.09
CA ALA A 45 0.72 -11.89 3.65
C ALA A 45 0.33 -10.41 3.63
N ILE A 46 1.30 -9.52 3.88
CA ILE A 46 1.10 -8.07 3.94
C ILE A 46 2.14 -7.39 3.06
N ILE A 47 1.68 -6.46 2.23
CA ILE A 47 2.52 -5.54 1.48
C ILE A 47 2.15 -4.13 1.92
N TYR A 48 3.01 -3.51 2.71
CA TYR A 48 2.93 -2.07 2.94
C TYR A 48 3.43 -1.34 1.69
N ILE A 49 2.76 -0.26 1.31
CA ILE A 49 3.17 0.58 0.19
C ILE A 49 3.04 2.05 0.56
N THR A 50 4.06 2.85 0.29
CA THR A 50 3.95 4.30 0.54
C THR A 50 2.89 4.93 -0.37
N GLU A 51 2.25 6.00 0.10
CA GLU A 51 1.24 6.72 -0.68
C GLU A 51 1.74 7.15 -2.06
N GLN A 52 2.98 7.64 -2.16
CA GLN A 52 3.61 8.01 -3.43
C GLN A 52 3.77 6.81 -4.38
N ALA A 53 4.26 5.67 -3.89
CA ALA A 53 4.41 4.47 -4.70
C ALA A 53 3.03 3.90 -5.13
N SER A 54 2.02 3.98 -4.26
CA SER A 54 0.67 3.51 -4.54
C SER A 54 0.03 4.21 -5.74
N LEU A 55 0.29 5.52 -5.90
CA LEU A 55 -0.21 6.31 -7.02
C LEU A 55 0.31 5.82 -8.38
N MET A 56 1.50 5.22 -8.40
CA MET A 56 2.14 4.74 -9.63
C MET A 56 1.59 3.38 -10.09
N ALA A 57 0.89 2.65 -9.22
CA ALA A 57 0.49 1.26 -9.46
C ALA A 57 -0.97 0.95 -9.10
N LYS A 58 -1.86 1.96 -9.17
CA LYS A 58 -3.29 1.81 -8.82
C LYS A 58 -3.96 0.59 -9.45
N ASP A 59 -3.75 0.36 -10.75
CA ASP A 59 -4.35 -0.79 -11.46
C ASP A 59 -3.87 -2.13 -10.90
N SER A 60 -2.58 -2.22 -10.55
CA SER A 60 -2.00 -3.43 -9.96
C SER A 60 -2.52 -3.67 -8.55
N ILE A 61 -2.72 -2.61 -7.75
CA ILE A 61 -3.31 -2.72 -6.41
C ILE A 61 -4.77 -3.17 -6.52
N ALA A 62 -5.55 -2.57 -7.42
CA ALA A 62 -6.94 -2.92 -7.63
C ALA A 62 -7.13 -4.41 -7.99
N LYS A 63 -6.19 -5.00 -8.74
CA LYS A 63 -6.21 -6.43 -9.08
C LYS A 63 -6.23 -7.34 -7.85
N TYR A 64 -5.56 -6.98 -6.75
CA TYR A 64 -5.49 -7.81 -5.55
C TYR A 64 -6.55 -7.47 -4.51
N LYS A 65 -7.41 -6.47 -4.77
CA LYS A 65 -8.39 -6.01 -3.79
C LYS A 65 -9.43 -7.08 -3.41
N ASP A 66 -9.72 -7.98 -4.34
CA ASP A 66 -10.66 -9.09 -4.16
C ASP A 66 -9.98 -10.41 -3.75
N PHE A 67 -8.65 -10.41 -3.58
CA PHE A 67 -7.88 -11.58 -3.18
C PHE A 67 -7.72 -11.61 -1.67
N GLU A 68 -7.66 -12.81 -1.08
CA GLU A 68 -7.40 -12.95 0.36
C GLU A 68 -6.00 -12.47 0.73
N LEU A 69 -5.00 -12.82 -0.09
CA LEU A 69 -3.61 -12.40 0.06
C LEU A 69 -3.01 -11.99 -1.30
N PRO A 70 -2.05 -11.05 -1.33
CA PRO A 70 -1.56 -10.25 -0.20
C PRO A 70 -2.52 -9.10 0.18
N ALA A 71 -2.57 -8.75 1.47
CA ALA A 71 -3.19 -7.52 1.92
C ALA A 71 -2.27 -6.32 1.61
N ILE A 72 -2.69 -5.45 0.68
CA ILE A 72 -1.92 -4.26 0.29
C ILE A 72 -2.39 -3.06 1.11
N ILE A 73 -1.51 -2.53 1.97
CA ILE A 73 -1.84 -1.47 2.94
C ILE A 73 -1.06 -0.21 2.60
N VAL A 74 -1.78 0.88 2.31
CA VAL A 74 -1.18 2.17 1.99
C VAL A 74 -0.76 2.91 3.27
N ILE A 75 0.47 3.41 3.33
CA ILE A 75 1.04 4.14 4.47
C ILE A 75 1.72 5.45 4.03
N PRO A 76 1.86 6.45 4.91
CA PRO A 76 2.65 7.65 4.59
C PRO A 76 4.13 7.32 4.36
N GLY A 77 4.81 8.17 3.58
CA GLY A 77 6.28 8.16 3.45
C GLY A 77 6.94 9.18 4.38
N VAL A 78 8.26 9.40 4.24
CA VAL A 78 9.02 10.38 5.05
C VAL A 78 8.49 11.81 4.91
N GLY A 79 7.90 12.14 3.75
CA GLY A 79 7.32 13.45 3.47
C GLY A 79 5.98 13.71 4.17
N GLY A 80 5.49 12.76 4.96
CA GLY A 80 4.17 12.82 5.60
C GLY A 80 3.07 12.20 4.73
N SER A 81 1.82 12.38 5.17
CA SER A 81 0.65 11.84 4.46
C SER A 81 0.13 12.81 3.40
N MET A 82 -0.21 12.25 2.24
CA MET A 82 -0.98 12.84 1.14
C MET A 82 -2.50 12.63 1.30
N GLY A 83 -2.94 11.97 2.39
CA GLY A 83 -4.34 11.71 2.70
C GLY A 83 -5.02 10.67 1.81
N LEU A 84 -4.27 9.87 1.05
CA LEU A 84 -4.84 8.89 0.11
C LEU A 84 -5.57 7.78 0.85
N GLY A 85 -4.96 7.20 1.88
CA GLY A 85 -5.56 6.11 2.64
C GLY A 85 -6.89 6.52 3.29
N MET A 86 -6.93 7.72 3.89
CA MET A 86 -8.14 8.22 4.53
C MET A 86 -9.23 8.58 3.51
N ASN A 87 -8.85 9.12 2.35
CA ASN A 87 -9.78 9.36 1.26
C ASN A 87 -10.37 8.04 0.73
N GLU A 88 -9.60 6.96 0.62
CA GLU A 88 -10.14 5.64 0.22
C GLU A 88 -11.15 5.10 1.24
N VAL A 89 -10.88 5.26 2.54
CA VAL A 89 -11.83 4.89 3.61
C VAL A 89 -13.12 5.71 3.50
N ARG A 90 -13.01 7.03 3.33
CA ARG A 90 -14.14 7.94 3.14
C ARG A 90 -15.00 7.55 1.93
N GLU A 91 -14.38 7.32 0.77
CA GLU A 91 -15.10 6.95 -0.46
C GLU A 91 -15.74 5.56 -0.35
N SER A 92 -15.10 4.63 0.36
CA SER A 92 -15.68 3.31 0.63
C SER A 92 -16.91 3.42 1.55
N ALA A 93 -16.84 4.25 2.60
CA ALA A 93 -17.97 4.51 3.49
C ALA A 93 -19.14 5.18 2.75
N LYS A 94 -18.86 6.21 1.94
CA LYS A 94 -19.88 6.86 1.09
C LYS A 94 -20.54 5.88 0.13
N ARG A 95 -19.78 4.98 -0.49
CA ARG A 95 -20.32 3.97 -1.41
C ARG A 95 -21.21 2.95 -0.70
N ALA A 96 -20.81 2.53 0.49
CA ALA A 96 -21.53 1.51 1.26
C ALA A 96 -22.82 2.07 1.91
N ILE A 97 -22.78 3.31 2.37
CA ILE A 97 -23.83 3.90 3.24
C ILE A 97 -24.63 4.99 2.52
N GLY A 98 -24.10 5.55 1.44
CA GLY A 98 -24.71 6.64 0.67
C GLY A 98 -24.41 8.04 1.21
N ALA A 99 -23.63 8.15 2.29
CA ALA A 99 -23.29 9.42 2.94
C ALA A 99 -21.87 9.39 3.52
N ASP A 100 -21.27 10.57 3.66
CA ASP A 100 -20.03 10.73 4.41
C ASP A 100 -20.35 10.80 5.89
N ILE A 101 -20.24 9.66 6.58
CA ILE A 101 -20.58 9.54 8.00
C ILE A 101 -19.36 9.60 8.93
N LEU A 102 -18.15 9.47 8.38
CA LEU A 102 -16.92 9.33 9.17
C LEU A 102 -16.19 10.66 9.37
N PHE A 103 -16.44 11.64 8.50
CA PHE A 103 -15.68 12.89 8.48
C PHE A 103 -16.56 14.12 8.29
N SER A 104 -17.77 14.09 8.82
CA SER A 104 -18.67 15.25 8.84
C SER A 104 -18.12 16.32 9.78
N GLU A 105 -17.41 17.31 9.22
CA GLU A 105 -17.28 18.68 9.73
C GLU A 105 -17.69 19.66 8.62
#